data_AF-A0A962E149-F1
#
_entry.id   AF-A0A962E149-F1
#
_cell.length_a   1.000
_cell.length_b   1.000
_cell.length_c   1.000
_cell.angle_alpha   90.00
_cell.angle_beta   90.00
_cell.angle_gamma   90.00
#
_symmetry.space_group_name_H-M   'P 1'
#
loop_
_entity.id
_entity.type
_entity.pdbx_description
1 polymer ?
#
loop_
_entity_poly.entity_id
_entity_poly.type
_entity_poly.pdbx_seq_one_letter_code
_entity_poly.pdbx_strand_id
1 'polypeptide(L)'
;MAGLITKAHPPARKRSYWFLVLELIFVVSLLSNMVIYGGIPSLPGVGAIIERSVVRQDQVVTLYMRGGEWLLKIPGLRQASHQVLNTALAKGTKEISEDPGNAAMLLTERSYSSTHSWLHLLRWVTPIFFLASVVGQFFRPKQIKTLR
;
A
#
# COMPACT_ATOMS: atom_id res chain seq x y z
N MET A 1 48.04 -6.75 -48.25
CA MET A 1 47.63 -5.94 -47.08
C MET A 1 46.21 -6.34 -46.70
N ALA A 2 46.05 -7.26 -45.74
CA ALA A 2 44.74 -7.74 -45.30
C ALA A 2 44.32 -6.96 -44.05
N GLY A 3 43.24 -6.18 -44.14
CA GLY A 3 42.67 -5.43 -43.04
C GLY A 3 41.93 -6.35 -42.07
N LEU A 4 42.41 -6.43 -40.83
CA LEU A 4 41.72 -7.07 -39.71
C LEU A 4 40.48 -6.25 -39.34
N ILE A 5 39.31 -6.68 -39.82
CA ILE A 5 38.02 -6.17 -39.34
C ILE A 5 37.75 -6.84 -37.99
N THR A 6 38.12 -6.17 -36.90
CA THR A 6 37.74 -6.54 -35.55
C THR A 6 36.22 -6.42 -35.41
N LYS A 7 35.52 -7.55 -35.32
CA LYS A 7 34.09 -7.60 -34.96
C LYS A 7 33.92 -7.04 -33.54
N ALA A 8 33.54 -5.77 -33.45
CA ALA A 8 33.12 -5.16 -32.19
C ALA A 8 31.95 -5.99 -31.61
N HIS A 9 32.16 -6.60 -30.45
CA HIS A 9 31.06 -7.19 -29.69
C HIS A 9 30.13 -6.05 -29.25
N PRO A 10 28.81 -6.10 -29.59
CA PRO A 10 27.89 -5.10 -29.09
C PRO A 10 27.86 -5.17 -27.56
N PRO A 11 27.86 -4.02 -26.85
CA PRO A 11 27.80 -4.03 -25.40
C PRO A 11 26.52 -4.74 -24.95
N ALA A 12 26.67 -5.72 -24.06
CA ALA A 12 25.53 -6.44 -23.48
C ALA A 12 24.58 -5.43 -22.84
N ARG A 13 23.40 -5.25 -23.43
CA ARG A 13 22.38 -4.32 -22.95
C ARG A 13 21.92 -4.80 -21.55
N LYS A 14 22.34 -4.12 -20.48
CA LYS A 14 21.89 -4.43 -19.10
C LYS A 14 20.36 -4.46 -19.08
N ARG A 15 19.77 -5.63 -18.83
CA ARG A 15 18.33 -5.74 -18.58
C ARG A 15 18.03 -5.04 -17.26
N SER A 16 17.28 -3.95 -17.33
CA SER A 16 16.88 -3.19 -16.15
C SER A 16 15.61 -3.79 -15.56
N TYR A 17 15.68 -4.29 -14.32
CA TYR A 17 14.58 -4.95 -13.59
C TYR A 17 13.83 -3.99 -12.65
N TRP A 18 14.05 -2.68 -12.77
CA TRP A 18 13.46 -1.65 -11.90
C TRP A 18 11.93 -1.72 -11.79
N PHE A 19 11.23 -2.06 -12.88
CA PHE A 19 9.78 -2.18 -12.90
C PHE A 19 9.28 -3.32 -11.99
N LEU A 20 10.03 -4.43 -11.86
CA LEU A 20 9.69 -5.52 -10.95
C LEU A 20 9.84 -5.09 -9.49
N VAL A 21 10.84 -4.24 -9.20
CA VAL A 21 11.03 -3.69 -7.86
C VAL A 21 9.85 -2.79 -7.49
N LEU A 22 9.40 -1.92 -8.41
CA LEU A 22 8.22 -1.08 -8.18
C LEU A 22 6.94 -1.90 -7.99
N GLU A 23 6.76 -2.95 -8.78
CA GLU A 23 5.62 -3.86 -8.66
C GLU A 23 5.64 -4.61 -7.32
N LEU A 24 6.81 -5.09 -6.89
CA LEU A 24 6.97 -5.71 -5.58
C LEU A 24 6.65 -4.75 -4.43
N ILE A 25 7.14 -3.50 -4.50
CA ILE A 25 6.85 -2.48 -3.49
C ILE A 25 5.34 -2.18 -3.46
N PHE A 26 4.70 -2.07 -4.63
CA PHE A 26 3.26 -1.90 -4.73
C PHE A 26 2.51 -3.04 -4.02
N VAL A 27 2.84 -4.30 -4.34
CA VAL A 27 2.17 -5.47 -3.76
C VAL A 27 2.36 -5.52 -2.24
N VAL A 28 3.60 -5.33 -1.76
CA VAL A 28 3.88 -5.34 -0.31
C VAL A 28 3.15 -4.21 0.39
N SER A 29 3.13 -3.01 -0.19
CA SER A 29 2.43 -1.86 0.38
C SER A 29 0.92 -2.08 0.42
N LEU A 30 0.34 -2.62 -0.67
CA LEU A 30 -1.09 -2.93 -0.76
C LEU A 30 -1.50 -3.94 0.31
N LEU A 31 -0.78 -5.05 0.43
CA LEU A 31 -1.05 -6.10 1.41
C LEU A 31 -0.91 -5.57 2.84
N SER A 32 0.13 -4.79 3.11
CA SER A 32 0.34 -4.19 4.44
C SER A 32 -0.82 -3.26 4.82
N ASN A 33 -1.24 -2.38 3.89
CA ASN A 33 -2.37 -1.50 4.11
C ASN A 33 -3.68 -2.28 4.30
N MET A 34 -3.93 -3.33 3.51
CA MET A 34 -5.10 -4.18 3.70
C MET A 34 -5.10 -4.88 5.07
N VAL A 35 -3.97 -5.41 5.53
CA VAL A 35 -3.87 -6.02 6.86
C VAL A 35 -4.13 -4.98 7.96
N ILE A 36 -3.50 -3.81 7.88
CA ILE A 36 -3.64 -2.78 8.91
C ILE A 36 -5.06 -2.22 8.93
N TYR A 37 -5.54 -1.66 7.82
CA TYR A 37 -6.86 -1.02 7.77
C TYR A 37 -8.01 -2.03 7.82
N GLY A 38 -7.81 -3.27 7.37
CA GLY A 38 -8.79 -4.36 7.51
C GLY A 38 -9.20 -4.68 8.94
N GLY A 39 -8.38 -4.34 9.94
CA GLY A 39 -8.70 -4.59 11.34
C GLY A 39 -9.61 -3.55 11.96
N ILE A 40 -9.83 -2.42 11.29
CA ILE A 40 -10.60 -1.29 11.82
C ILE A 40 -12.01 -1.70 12.28
N PRO A 41 -12.81 -2.45 11.50
CA PRO A 41 -14.17 -2.81 11.91
C PRO A 41 -14.20 -3.65 13.20
N SER A 42 -13.11 -4.37 13.47
CA SER A 42 -12.98 -5.27 14.64
C SER A 42 -12.47 -4.54 15.89
N LEU A 43 -12.21 -3.24 15.83
CA LEU A 43 -11.78 -2.45 16.99
C LEU A 43 -12.94 -2.26 17.98
N PRO A 44 -12.74 -2.58 19.27
CA PRO A 44 -13.78 -2.42 20.29
C PRO A 44 -14.14 -0.94 20.49
N GLY A 45 -15.44 -0.65 20.56
CA GLY A 45 -15.99 0.68 20.86
C GLY A 45 -16.02 1.65 19.66
N VAL A 46 -14.97 1.70 18.84
CA VAL A 46 -14.83 2.69 17.76
C VAL A 46 -14.86 2.12 16.35
N GLY A 47 -14.67 0.81 16.16
CA GLY A 47 -14.48 0.21 14.83
C GLY A 47 -15.64 0.48 13.87
N ALA A 48 -16.87 0.22 14.31
CA ALA A 48 -18.08 0.46 13.51
C ALA A 48 -18.38 1.96 13.28
N ILE A 49 -17.88 2.85 14.13
CA ILE A 49 -18.01 4.30 13.95
C ILE A 49 -17.06 4.73 12.83
N ILE A 50 -15.78 4.34 12.96
CA ILE A 50 -14.74 4.63 11.99
C ILE A 50 -15.12 4.06 10.63
N GLU A 51 -15.53 2.80 10.55
CA GLU A 51 -15.94 2.16 9.30
C GLU A 51 -17.02 2.95 8.57
N ARG A 52 -18.11 3.31 9.27
CA ARG A 52 -19.21 4.06 8.65
C ARG A 52 -18.78 5.44 8.17
N SER A 53 -17.90 6.11 8.91
CA SER A 53 -17.35 7.41 8.49
C SER A 53 -16.43 7.26 7.29
N VAL A 54 -15.53 6.26 7.31
CA VAL A 54 -14.53 6.01 6.27
C VAL A 54 -15.19 5.62 4.95
N VAL A 55 -16.19 4.75 4.99
CA VAL A 55 -16.94 4.34 3.79
C VAL A 55 -17.58 5.53 3.05
N ARG A 56 -17.87 6.62 3.76
CA ARG A 56 -18.44 7.84 3.19
C ARG A 56 -17.40 8.84 2.70
N GLN A 57 -16.23 8.90 3.35
CA GLN A 57 -15.26 10.00 3.18
C GLN A 57 -13.93 9.58 2.53
N ASP A 58 -13.50 8.33 2.67
CA ASP A 58 -12.22 7.84 2.16
C ASP A 58 -12.37 6.49 1.44
N GLN A 59 -12.45 6.56 0.10
CA GLN A 59 -12.56 5.39 -0.76
C GLN A 59 -11.30 4.51 -0.75
N VAL A 60 -10.12 5.10 -0.56
CA VAL A 60 -8.84 4.37 -0.57
C VAL A 60 -8.78 3.46 0.65
N VAL A 61 -9.07 4.01 1.83
CA VAL A 61 -9.11 3.20 3.05
C VAL A 61 -10.25 2.19 3.00
N THR A 62 -11.39 2.55 2.42
CA THR A 62 -12.51 1.60 2.20
C THR A 62 -12.08 0.38 1.38
N LEU A 63 -11.29 0.58 0.32
CA LEU A 63 -10.75 -0.53 -0.48
C LEU A 63 -9.79 -1.40 0.34
N TYR A 64 -8.94 -0.80 1.16
CA TYR A 64 -8.05 -1.55 2.05
C TYR A 64 -8.82 -2.35 3.09
N MET A 65 -9.86 -1.77 3.69
CA MET A 65 -10.71 -2.44 4.66
C MET A 65 -11.34 -3.70 4.05
N ARG A 66 -12.00 -3.56 2.90
CA ARG A 66 -12.64 -4.66 2.19
C ARG A 66 -11.65 -5.72 1.73
N GLY A 67 -10.48 -5.32 1.21
CA GLY A 67 -9.43 -6.26 0.84
C GLY A 67 -8.83 -7.01 2.04
N GLY A 68 -8.75 -6.32 3.19
CA GLY A 68 -8.26 -6.84 4.45
C GLY A 68 -9.13 -7.95 5.03
N GLU A 69 -10.45 -7.92 4.83
CA GLU A 69 -11.36 -8.95 5.36
C GLU A 69 -10.94 -10.39 5.00
N TRP A 70 -10.42 -10.58 3.78
CA TRP A 70 -9.91 -11.87 3.34
C TRP A 70 -8.55 -12.21 3.95
N LEU A 71 -7.64 -11.24 4.01
CA LEU A 71 -6.30 -11.44 4.56
C LEU A 71 -6.34 -11.73 6.07
N LEU A 72 -7.24 -11.09 6.81
CA LEU A 72 -7.36 -11.29 8.26
C LEU A 72 -7.92 -12.67 8.67
N LYS A 73 -8.30 -13.51 7.69
CA LYS A 73 -8.59 -14.94 7.93
C LYS A 73 -7.32 -15.74 8.16
N ILE A 74 -6.16 -15.23 7.74
CA ILE A 74 -4.85 -15.87 7.97
C ILE A 74 -4.50 -15.73 9.46
N PRO A 75 -4.12 -16.84 10.14
CA PRO A 75 -3.72 -16.80 11.54
C PRO A 75 -2.62 -15.77 11.80
N GLY A 76 -2.73 -15.03 12.91
CA GLY A 76 -1.76 -14.02 13.32
C GLY A 76 -1.96 -12.63 12.68
N LEU A 77 -2.48 -12.53 11.45
CA LEU A 77 -2.64 -11.22 10.80
C LEU A 77 -3.67 -10.32 11.50
N ARG A 78 -4.77 -10.92 12.01
CA ARG A 78 -5.76 -10.17 12.81
C ARG A 78 -5.15 -9.58 14.08
N GLN A 79 -4.33 -10.36 14.79
CA GLN A 79 -3.69 -9.90 16.01
C GLN A 79 -2.66 -8.81 15.73
N ALA A 80 -1.84 -8.97 14.69
CA ALA A 80 -0.88 -7.95 14.25
C ALA A 80 -1.59 -6.63 13.87
N SER A 81 -2.69 -6.73 13.11
CA SER A 81 -3.52 -5.59 12.74
C SER A 81 -4.04 -4.84 13.97
N HIS A 82 -4.64 -5.57 14.93
CA HIS A 82 -5.14 -4.98 16.17
C HIS A 82 -4.04 -4.32 17.00
N GLN A 83 -2.86 -4.95 17.07
CA GLN A 83 -1.73 -4.38 17.80
C GLN A 83 -1.30 -3.04 17.20
N VAL A 84 -1.13 -2.98 15.88
CA VAL A 84 -0.77 -1.75 15.17
C VAL A 84 -1.84 -0.67 15.34
N LEU A 85 -3.11 -1.01 15.15
CA LEU A 85 -4.22 -0.07 15.26
C LEU A 85 -4.40 0.45 16.69
N ASN A 86 -4.30 -0.42 17.71
CA ASN A 86 -4.36 -0.01 19.11
C ASN A 86 -3.22 0.93 19.47
N THR A 87 -1.99 0.66 18.99
CA THR A 87 -0.86 1.58 19.19
C THR A 87 -1.07 2.91 18.46
N ALA A 88 -1.54 2.87 17.22
CA ALA A 88 -1.75 4.07 16.41
C ALA A 88 -2.85 4.97 17.00
N LEU A 89 -3.96 4.38 17.42
CA LEU A 89 -5.16 5.06 17.88
C LEU A 89 -5.25 5.22 19.41
N ALA A 90 -4.25 4.78 20.17
CA ALA A 90 -4.27 4.76 21.64
C ALA A 90 -4.78 6.05 22.29
N LYS A 91 -4.43 7.23 21.72
CA LYS A 91 -4.87 8.54 22.21
C LYS A 91 -6.11 9.08 21.50
N GLY A 92 -6.41 8.58 20.30
CA GLY A 92 -7.48 9.08 19.43
C GLY A 92 -8.83 8.37 19.61
N THR A 93 -8.87 7.18 20.23
CA THR A 93 -10.13 6.44 20.44
C THR A 93 -11.17 7.24 21.22
N LYS A 94 -10.76 7.97 22.26
CA LYS A 94 -11.64 8.83 23.04
C LYS A 94 -12.25 9.94 22.18
N GLU A 95 -11.43 10.62 21.40
CA GLU A 95 -11.88 11.73 20.55
C GLU A 95 -12.76 11.27 19.39
N ILE A 96 -12.47 10.10 18.81
CA ILE A 96 -13.33 9.45 17.81
C ILE A 96 -14.69 9.08 18.40
N SER A 97 -14.74 8.70 19.68
CA SER A 97 -16.01 8.42 20.35
C SER A 97 -16.79 9.67 20.72
N GLU A 98 -16.10 10.78 21.00
CA GLU A 98 -16.70 12.08 21.33
C GLU A 98 -17.19 12.84 20.09
N ASP A 99 -16.52 12.68 18.93
CA ASP A 99 -16.94 13.25 17.64
C ASP A 99 -17.01 12.18 16.53
N PRO A 100 -18.08 11.35 16.52
CA PRO A 100 -18.28 10.31 15.51
C PRO A 100 -18.42 10.84 14.07
N GLY A 101 -18.85 12.10 13.91
CA GLY A 101 -19.10 12.71 12.59
C GLY A 101 -17.83 12.96 11.80
N ASN A 102 -16.72 13.16 12.51
CA ASN A 102 -15.40 13.43 11.96
C ASN A 102 -14.44 12.24 12.07
N ALA A 103 -14.93 11.05 12.43
CA ALA A 103 -14.07 9.89 12.73
C ALA A 103 -13.10 9.52 11.59
N ALA A 104 -13.51 9.65 10.32
CA ALA A 104 -12.60 9.40 9.19
C ALA A 104 -11.54 10.50 9.05
N MET A 105 -11.89 11.77 9.22
CA MET A 105 -10.91 12.87 9.24
C MET A 105 -9.93 12.71 10.41
N LEU A 106 -10.42 12.34 11.59
CA LEU A 106 -9.60 12.04 12.76
C LEU A 106 -8.67 10.85 12.51
N LEU A 107 -9.14 9.81 11.80
CA LEU A 107 -8.33 8.66 11.39
C LEU A 107 -7.29 9.02 10.31
N THR A 108 -7.58 9.96 9.41
CA THR A 108 -6.83 10.14 8.14
C THR A 108 -6.06 11.45 8.00
N GLU A 109 -6.27 12.41 8.90
CA GLU A 109 -5.61 13.72 8.86
C GLU A 109 -4.93 14.09 10.17
N ARG A 110 -5.46 13.64 11.32
CA ARG A 110 -4.89 13.97 12.63
C ARG A 110 -3.78 12.99 13.02
N SER A 111 -2.75 13.46 13.72
CA SER A 111 -1.67 12.59 14.21
C SER A 111 -1.73 12.44 15.73
N TYR A 112 -2.10 11.24 16.20
CA TYR A 112 -2.17 10.92 17.63
C TYR A 112 -0.87 10.33 18.19
N SER A 113 -0.06 9.74 17.32
CA SER A 113 1.19 9.07 17.65
C SER A 113 2.10 9.06 16.43
N SER A 114 3.40 8.85 16.63
CA SER A 114 4.36 8.64 15.53
C SER A 114 3.97 7.45 14.66
N THR A 115 3.37 6.40 15.25
CA THR A 115 2.82 5.26 14.53
C THR A 115 1.66 5.69 13.63
N HIS A 116 0.76 6.56 14.11
CA HIS A 116 -0.33 7.10 13.30
C HIS A 116 0.18 7.96 12.14
N SER A 117 1.17 8.83 12.39
CA SER A 117 1.82 9.61 11.34
C SER A 117 2.47 8.73 10.28
N TRP A 118 3.09 7.62 10.68
CA TRP A 118 3.64 6.65 9.74
C TRP A 118 2.55 5.95 8.91
N LEU A 119 1.41 5.61 9.51
CA LEU A 119 0.28 5.01 8.79
C LEU A 119 -0.33 5.96 7.74
N HIS A 120 -0.36 7.27 8.03
CA HIS A 120 -0.79 8.27 7.06
C HIS A 120 0.09 8.30 5.81
N LEU A 121 1.41 8.24 6.02
CA LEU A 121 2.36 8.18 4.92
C LEU A 121 2.21 6.86 4.15
N LEU A 122 2.11 5.73 4.86
CA LEU A 122 1.99 4.41 4.27
C LEU A 122 0.73 4.25 3.41
N ARG A 123 -0.38 4.92 3.79
CA ARG A 123 -1.63 4.92 3.02
C ARG A 123 -1.43 5.37 1.57
N TRP A 124 -0.56 6.36 1.37
CA TRP A 124 -0.27 6.95 0.05
C TRP A 124 0.82 6.21 -0.73
N VAL A 125 1.61 5.35 -0.08
CA VAL A 125 2.64 4.56 -0.77
C VAL A 125 2.01 3.67 -1.83
N THR A 126 0.93 2.95 -1.51
CA THR A 126 0.26 2.05 -2.44
C THR A 126 -0.18 2.72 -3.75
N PRO A 127 -0.98 3.82 -3.76
CA PRO A 127 -1.40 4.45 -5.02
C PRO A 127 -0.22 5.05 -5.80
N ILE A 128 0.80 5.59 -5.12
CA ILE A 128 1.99 6.14 -5.78
C ILE A 128 2.75 5.03 -6.51
N PHE A 129 3.00 3.90 -5.85
CA PHE A 129 3.72 2.77 -6.46
C PHE A 129 2.88 2.01 -7.48
N PHE A 130 1.55 2.01 -7.34
CA PHE A 130 0.65 1.54 -8.40
C PHE A 130 0.85 2.34 -9.68
N LEU A 131 0.79 3.68 -9.60
CA LEU A 131 1.02 4.53 -10.77
C LEU A 131 2.43 4.37 -11.34
N ALA A 132 3.45 4.32 -10.48
CA ALA A 132 4.82 4.13 -10.91
C ALA A 132 5.04 2.77 -11.62
N SER A 133 4.40 1.71 -11.14
CA SER A 133 4.49 0.38 -11.76
C SER A 133 3.77 0.34 -13.11
N VAL A 134 2.59 0.95 -13.24
CA VAL A 134 1.87 1.09 -14.52
C VAL A 134 2.70 1.87 -15.53
N VAL A 135 3.29 2.99 -15.12
CA VAL A 135 4.20 3.80 -15.96
C VAL A 135 5.41 2.97 -16.39
N GLY A 136 6.03 2.23 -15.46
CA GLY A 136 7.18 1.40 -15.77
C GLY A 136 6.89 0.24 -16.71
N GLN A 137 5.71 -0.36 -16.62
CA GLN A 137 5.25 -1.37 -17.57
C GLN A 137 4.99 -0.76 -18.95
N PHE A 138 4.45 0.45 -19.02
CA PHE A 138 4.21 1.15 -20.29
C PHE A 138 5.53 1.49 -21.02
N PHE A 139 6.54 1.96 -20.30
CA PHE A 139 7.86 2.28 -20.85
C PHE A 139 8.81 1.07 -20.95
N ARG A 140 8.33 -0.14 -20.64
CA ARG A 140 9.16 -1.35 -20.73
C ARG A 140 9.60 -1.57 -22.19
N PRO A 141 10.90 -1.74 -22.46
CA PRO A 141 11.37 -2.09 -23.79
C PRO A 141 10.82 -3.48 -24.16
N LYS A 142 9.82 -3.50 -25.03
CA LYS A 142 9.24 -4.75 -25.58
C LYS A 142 10.33 -5.42 -26.42
N GLN A 143 10.82 -6.58 -25.96
CA GLN A 143 11.69 -7.40 -26.78
C GLN A 143 10.85 -7.96 -27.93
N ILE A 144 11.05 -7.42 -29.13
CA ILE A 144 10.51 -8.01 -30.36
C ILE A 144 11.22 -9.36 -30.51
N LYS A 145 10.54 -10.44 -30.14
CA LYS A 145 10.98 -11.78 -30.49
C LYS A 145 10.66 -11.94 -31.98
N THR A 146 11.66 -11.82 -32.83
CA THR A 146 11.56 -12.30 -34.21
C THR A 146 11.37 -13.81 -34.12
N LEU A 147 10.15 -14.28 -34.37
CA LEU A 147 9.89 -15.69 -34.64
C LEU A 147 10.72 -16.04 -35.88
N ARG A 148 11.58 -17.06 -35.77
CA ARG A 148 12.38 -17.60 -36.87
C ARG A 148 11.73 -18.85 -37.40
#